data_AF-A0A2W7Q3W9-F1
#
_entry.id   AF-A0A2W7Q3W9-F1
#
_cell.length_a   1.000
_cell.length_b   1.000
_cell.length_c   1.000
_cell.angle_alpha   90.00
_cell.angle_beta   90.00
_cell.angle_gamma   90.00
#
_symmetry.space_group_name_H-M   'P 1'
#
loop_
_entity.id
_entity.type
_entity.pdbx_description
1 polymer ?
#
loop_
_entity_poly.entity_id
_entity_poly.type
_entity_poly.pdbx_seq_one_letter_code
_entity_poly.pdbx_strand_id
1 'polypeptide(L)'
;MSETSIKRYTLDEIRKMESRTDWDALRRAEALGLEPERDDDEFELDWTRAELVTPEPKKAISLRVDPDVLEFFKSQGAGYQTRMNAVLRAWMDAQLKR
;
A
#
# COMPACT_ATOMS: atom_id res chain seq x y z
N MET A 1 -15.61 0.88 14.39
CA MET A 1 -16.11 0.66 13.02
C MET A 1 -15.66 1.86 12.20
N SER A 2 -14.52 1.78 11.52
CA SER A 2 -14.03 2.88 10.68
C SER A 2 -14.64 2.75 9.30
N GLU A 3 -15.44 3.74 8.89
CA GLU A 3 -16.04 3.80 7.56
C GLU A 3 -14.95 3.99 6.50
N THR A 4 -14.85 3.04 5.58
CA THR A 4 -13.93 3.09 4.45
C THR A 4 -14.42 4.14 3.45
N SER A 5 -13.91 5.38 3.54
CA SER A 5 -14.19 6.48 2.60
C SER A 5 -13.35 6.36 1.32
N ILE A 6 -13.40 5.21 0.65
CA ILE A 6 -12.78 5.04 -0.67
C ILE A 6 -13.89 5.11 -1.71
N LYS A 7 -13.96 6.23 -2.44
CA LYS A 7 -14.87 6.39 -3.58
C LYS A 7 -14.20 5.87 -4.85
N ARG A 8 -14.91 5.05 -5.62
CA ARG A 8 -14.45 4.55 -6.92
C ARG A 8 -15.19 5.33 -8.01
N TYR A 9 -14.44 5.78 -9.01
CA TYR A 9 -14.95 6.49 -10.17
C TYR A 9 -14.38 5.86 -11.44
N THR A 10 -15.16 5.87 -12.51
CA THR A 10 -14.69 5.51 -13.85
C THR A 10 -14.03 6.70 -14.53
N LEU A 11 -13.21 6.45 -15.56
CA LEU A 11 -12.51 7.50 -16.30
C LEU A 11 -13.48 8.51 -16.95
N ASP A 12 -14.64 8.05 -17.43
CA ASP A 12 -15.66 8.90 -18.05
C ASP A 12 -16.35 9.80 -17.00
N GLU A 13 -16.62 9.27 -15.81
CA GLU A 13 -17.17 10.04 -14.69
C GLU A 13 -16.19 11.10 -14.21
N ILE A 14 -14.90 10.78 -14.05
CA ILE A 14 -13.86 11.75 -13.65
C ILE A 14 -13.77 12.90 -14.65
N ARG A 15 -13.84 12.61 -15.96
CA ARG A 15 -13.78 13.63 -17.01
C ARG A 15 -14.99 14.56 -17.02
N LYS A 16 -16.15 14.10 -16.56
CA LYS A 16 -17.38 14.89 -16.44
C LYS A 16 -17.44 15.67 -15.13
N MET A 17 -16.61 15.35 -14.14
CA MET A 17 -16.57 16.07 -12.88
C MET A 17 -15.92 17.44 -13.06
N GLU A 18 -16.49 18.43 -12.40
CA GLU A 18 -15.88 19.74 -12.31
C GLU A 18 -14.62 19.68 -11.44
N SER A 19 -13.55 20.29 -11.94
CA SER A 19 -12.34 20.45 -11.15
C SER A 19 -12.64 21.36 -9.96
N ARG A 20 -12.31 20.90 -8.75
CA ARG A 20 -12.42 21.68 -7.52
C ARG A 20 -11.23 22.60 -7.27
N THR A 21 -10.22 22.54 -8.16
CA THR A 21 -9.01 23.32 -8.04
C THR A 21 -9.23 24.71 -8.63
N ASP A 22 -8.87 25.75 -7.88
CA ASP A 22 -8.75 27.10 -8.44
C ASP A 22 -7.48 27.18 -9.29
N TRP A 23 -7.64 26.88 -10.57
CA TRP A 23 -6.53 26.92 -11.54
C TRP A 23 -5.99 28.33 -11.78
N ASP A 24 -6.79 29.36 -11.53
CA ASP A 24 -6.37 30.74 -11.76
C ASP A 24 -5.47 31.25 -10.63
N ALA A 25 -5.78 30.87 -9.38
CA ALA A 25 -4.89 31.07 -8.25
C ALA A 25 -3.51 30.42 -8.47
N LEU A 26 -3.47 29.16 -8.92
CA LEU A 26 -2.22 28.45 -9.22
C LEU A 26 -1.37 29.15 -10.28
N ARG A 27 -1.99 29.54 -11.40
CA ARG A 27 -1.29 30.27 -12.48
C ARG A 27 -0.75 31.62 -12.01
N ARG A 28 -1.48 32.33 -11.14
CA ARG A 28 -1.01 33.60 -10.56
C ARG A 28 0.18 33.39 -9.62
N ALA A 29 0.17 32.34 -8.81
CA ALA A 29 1.30 32.01 -7.94
C ALA A 29 2.56 31.70 -8.76
N GLU A 30 2.43 30.90 -9.83
CA GLU A 30 3.51 30.60 -10.76
C GLU A 30 4.06 31.85 -11.44
N ALA A 31 3.19 32.74 -11.94
CA ALA A 31 3.59 34.00 -12.58
C ALA A 31 4.35 34.94 -11.63
N LEU A 32 4.13 34.82 -10.32
CA LEU A 32 4.83 35.57 -9.27
C LEU A 32 6.10 34.86 -8.79
N GLY A 33 6.41 33.66 -9.31
CA GLY A 33 7.56 32.86 -8.88
C GLY A 33 7.44 32.36 -7.44
N LEU A 34 6.21 32.25 -6.91
CA LEU A 34 5.98 31.72 -5.57
C LEU A 34 6.11 30.20 -5.62
N GLU A 35 7.12 29.67 -4.94
CA GLU A 35 7.24 28.23 -4.69
C GLU A 35 6.27 27.84 -3.56
N PRO A 36 5.62 26.67 -3.64
CA PRO A 36 4.84 26.16 -2.53
C PRO A 36 5.77 25.97 -1.32
N GLU A 37 5.25 26.30 -0.14
CA GLU A 37 5.96 26.02 1.11
C GLU A 37 6.17 24.50 1.21
N ARG A 38 7.43 24.09 1.38
CA ARG A 38 7.75 22.69 1.63
C ARG A 38 7.22 22.34 3.01
N ASP A 39 6.35 21.34 3.10
CA ASP A 39 5.92 20.82 4.39
C ASP A 39 7.13 20.24 5.13
N ASP A 40 7.16 20.37 6.46
CA ASP A 40 8.21 19.77 7.31
C ASP A 40 8.31 18.24 7.13
N ASP A 41 7.22 17.62 6.66
CA ASP A 41 7.12 16.20 6.36
C ASP A 41 7.59 15.82 4.93
N GLU A 42 8.06 16.77 4.13
CA GLU A 42 8.48 16.53 2.75
C GLU A 42 9.92 15.99 2.66
N PHE A 43 10.07 14.68 2.47
CA PHE A 43 11.36 14.00 2.35
C PHE A 43 11.79 13.75 0.89
N GLU A 44 13.10 13.81 0.64
CA GLU A 44 13.66 13.43 -0.66
C GLU A 44 13.59 11.92 -0.86
N LEU A 45 12.80 11.49 -1.83
CA LEU A 45 12.68 10.09 -2.24
C LEU A 45 13.73 9.76 -3.32
N ASP A 46 14.61 8.80 -3.02
CA ASP A 46 15.51 8.21 -4.01
C ASP A 46 14.76 7.21 -4.90
N TRP A 47 14.17 7.73 -5.97
CA TRP A 47 13.43 6.93 -6.94
C TRP A 47 14.31 5.96 -7.72
N THR A 48 15.66 6.07 -7.68
CA THR A 48 16.53 5.11 -8.36
C THR A 48 16.53 3.72 -7.72
N ARG A 49 16.08 3.62 -6.47
CA ARG A 49 15.95 2.37 -5.71
C ARG A 49 14.52 1.81 -5.71
N ALA A 50 13.59 2.45 -6.40
CA ALA A 50 12.22 2.00 -6.43
C ALA A 50 12.10 0.66 -7.19
N GLU A 51 11.66 -0.38 -6.50
CA GLU A 51 11.39 -1.69 -7.11
C GLU A 51 9.91 -1.82 -7.44
N LEU A 52 9.60 -2.24 -8.67
CA LEU A 52 8.25 -2.56 -9.08
C LEU A 52 7.83 -3.90 -8.45
N VAL A 53 7.11 -3.84 -7.34
CA VAL A 53 6.58 -5.04 -6.67
C VAL A 53 5.20 -5.35 -7.22
N THR A 54 5.11 -6.29 -8.16
CA THR A 54 3.83 -6.86 -8.58
C THR A 54 3.43 -7.95 -7.58
N PRO A 55 2.35 -7.80 -6.79
CA PRO A 55 1.97 -8.82 -5.82
C PRO A 55 1.49 -10.07 -6.55
N GLU A 56 2.30 -11.14 -6.51
CA GLU A 56 1.87 -12.43 -7.02
C GLU A 56 0.72 -12.99 -6.17
N PRO A 57 -0.36 -13.48 -6.81
CA PRO A 57 -1.46 -14.08 -6.07
C PRO A 57 -0.98 -15.36 -5.36
N LYS A 58 -1.31 -15.46 -4.06
CA LYS A 58 -1.02 -16.65 -3.27
C LYS A 58 -1.79 -17.85 -3.85
N LYS A 59 -1.12 -19.00 -3.95
CA LYS A 59 -1.77 -20.25 -4.34
C LYS A 59 -2.50 -20.83 -3.14
N ALA A 60 -3.81 -21.07 -3.27
CA ALA A 60 -4.59 -21.76 -2.26
C ALA A 60 -4.27 -23.27 -2.32
N ILE A 61 -3.66 -23.78 -1.25
CA ILE A 61 -3.32 -25.20 -1.11
C ILE A 61 -3.96 -25.77 0.15
N SER A 62 -4.20 -27.08 0.17
CA SER A 62 -4.55 -27.80 1.39
C SER A 62 -3.27 -28.27 2.06
N LEU A 63 -2.92 -27.66 3.20
CA LEU A 63 -1.76 -28.02 4.02
C LEU A 63 -2.25 -28.53 5.38
N ARG A 64 -1.71 -29.66 5.83
CA ARG A 64 -1.91 -30.14 7.20
C ARG A 64 -0.84 -29.50 8.09
N VAL A 65 -1.29 -28.93 9.20
CA VAL A 65 -0.45 -28.34 10.24
C VAL A 65 -0.89 -28.89 11.59
N ASP A 66 0.02 -28.92 12.55
CA ASP A 66 -0.31 -29.38 13.89
C ASP A 66 -1.37 -28.46 14.56
N PRO A 67 -2.27 -29.03 15.38
CA PRO A 67 -3.38 -28.27 15.96
C PRO A 67 -2.92 -27.09 16.83
N ASP A 68 -1.89 -27.28 17.63
CA ASP A 68 -1.30 -26.28 18.53
C ASP A 68 -0.69 -25.11 17.76
N VAL A 69 -0.01 -25.38 16.64
CA VAL A 69 0.52 -24.35 15.73
C VAL A 69 -0.63 -23.53 15.14
N LEU A 70 -1.70 -24.18 14.70
CA LEU A 70 -2.87 -23.49 14.17
C LEU A 70 -3.55 -22.61 15.22
N GLU A 71 -3.72 -23.12 16.44
CA GLU A 71 -4.29 -22.37 17.56
C GLU A 71 -3.43 -21.17 17.95
N PHE A 72 -2.11 -21.34 17.99
CA PHE A 72 -1.16 -20.25 18.26
C PHE A 72 -1.30 -19.09 17.27
N PHE A 73 -1.45 -19.37 15.97
CA PHE A 73 -1.65 -18.30 14.99
C PHE A 73 -3.06 -17.71 15.05
N LYS A 74 -4.09 -18.54 15.27
CA LYS A 74 -5.48 -18.08 15.41
C LYS A 74 -5.68 -17.16 16.60
N SER A 75 -5.01 -17.41 17.73
CA SER A 75 -5.13 -16.59 18.95
C SER A 75 -4.68 -15.14 18.74
N GLN A 76 -3.86 -14.87 17.72
CA GLN A 76 -3.38 -13.53 17.38
C GLN A 76 -4.43 -12.69 16.62
N GLY A 77 -5.58 -13.28 16.27
CA GLY A 77 -6.72 -12.61 15.63
C GLY A 77 -6.73 -12.66 14.10
N ALA A 78 -7.52 -11.77 13.49
CA ALA A 78 -7.72 -11.71 12.04
C ALA A 78 -6.38 -11.64 11.27
N GLY A 79 -6.31 -12.30 10.11
CA GLY A 79 -5.08 -12.34 9.31
C GLY A 79 -4.03 -13.35 9.79
N TYR A 80 -4.40 -14.31 10.66
CA TYR A 80 -3.50 -15.36 11.13
C TYR A 80 -2.79 -16.12 9.98
N GLN A 81 -3.48 -16.38 8.87
CA GLN A 81 -2.88 -17.03 7.68
C GLN A 81 -1.78 -16.18 7.04
N THR A 82 -1.96 -14.85 7.01
CA THR A 82 -0.94 -13.93 6.48
C THR A 82 0.31 -13.94 7.36
N ARG A 83 0.14 -13.97 8.69
CA ARG A 83 1.27 -14.10 9.64
C ARG A 83 1.98 -15.43 9.51
N MET A 84 1.23 -16.52 9.43
CA MET A 84 1.79 -17.86 9.19
C MET A 84 2.61 -17.89 7.90
N ASN A 85 2.09 -17.31 6.81
CA ASN A 85 2.82 -17.21 5.55
C ASN A 85 4.09 -16.34 5.64
N ALA A 86 4.08 -15.26 6.43
CA ALA A 86 5.26 -14.42 6.63
C ALA A 86 6.39 -15.19 7.33
N VAL A 87 6.06 -16.04 8.31
CA VAL A 87 7.05 -16.91 8.98
C VAL A 87 7.63 -17.92 8.00
N LEU A 88 6.78 -18.57 7.19
CA LEU A 88 7.25 -19.53 6.17
C LEU A 88 8.18 -18.86 5.14
N ARG A 89 7.86 -17.63 4.71
CA ARG A 89 8.71 -16.85 3.80
C ARG A 89 10.05 -16.48 4.44
N ALA A 90 10.04 -15.99 5.69
CA ALA A 90 11.27 -15.64 6.40
C ALA A 90 12.20 -16.86 6.56
N TRP A 91 11.63 -18.04 6.85
CA TRP A 91 12.40 -19.27 6.92
C TRP A 91 12.99 -19.66 5.55
N MET A 92 12.20 -19.59 4.48
CA MET A 92 12.66 -19.84 3.11
C MET A 92 13.81 -18.90 2.72
N ASP A 93 13.67 -17.59 2.95
CA ASP A 93 14.69 -16.59 2.64
C ASP A 93 15.99 -16.83 3.42
N ALA A 94 15.89 -17.27 4.68
CA ALA A 94 17.04 -17.61 5.50
C ALA A 94 17.79 -18.86 4.98
N GLN A 95 17.08 -19.82 4.37
CA GLN A 95 17.71 -20.98 3.73
C GLN A 95 18.36 -20.62 2.39
N LEU A 96 17.77 -19.71 1.62
CA LEU A 96 18.30 -19.29 0.31
C LEU A 96 19.54 -18.39 0.41
N LYS A 97 19.74 -17.72 1.55
CA LYS A 97 20.91 -16.87 1.82
C LYS A 97 22.13 -17.64 2.36
N ARG A 98 22.02 -18.96 2.55
CA ARG A 98 23.15 -19.85 2.84
C ARG A 98 23.77 -20.38 1.55
#